data_AF-A0A3D3LNB9-F1
#
_entry.id   AF-A0A3D3LNB9-F1
#
_cell.length_a   1.000
_cell.length_b   1.000
_cell.length_c   1.000
_cell.angle_alpha   90.00
_cell.angle_beta   90.00
_cell.angle_gamma   90.00
#
_symmetry.space_group_name_H-M   'P 1'
#
loop_
_entity.id
_entity.type
_entity.pdbx_description
1 polymer ?
#
loop_
_entity_poly.entity_id
_entity_poly.type
_entity_poly.pdbx_seq_one_letter_code
_entity_poly.pdbx_strand_id
1 'polypeptide(L)'
;PDSVYSKILNKIETDFYKTRNLINTVADRLCYYQNVLNNPNLINSEIKKYFEFDKNKIISAAKKYLQKNKRVVLFYMPEKN
;
A
#
# COMPACT_ATOMS: atom_id res chain seq x y z
N PRO A 1 -21.48 -5.34 3.05
CA PRO A 1 -20.51 -4.83 2.05
C PRO A 1 -19.79 -3.57 2.52
N ASP A 2 -20.54 -2.60 3.02
CA ASP A 2 -19.98 -1.31 3.46
C ASP A 2 -19.23 -1.42 4.78
N SER A 3 -19.68 -2.30 5.69
CA SER A 3 -18.94 -2.64 6.92
C SER A 3 -17.52 -3.15 6.65
N VAL A 4 -17.30 -3.95 5.59
CA VAL A 4 -15.96 -4.45 5.26
C VAL A 4 -15.08 -3.31 4.71
N TYR A 5 -15.67 -2.44 3.89
CA TYR A 5 -14.98 -1.28 3.35
C TYR A 5 -14.54 -0.31 4.46
N SER A 6 -15.43 0.03 5.39
CA SER A 6 -15.09 0.84 6.56
C SER A 6 -14.02 0.19 7.44
N LYS A 7 -14.08 -1.15 7.64
CA LYS A 7 -13.02 -1.87 8.37
C LYS A 7 -11.66 -1.76 7.70
N ILE A 8 -11.60 -1.81 6.37
CA ILE A 8 -10.36 -1.64 5.61
C ILE A 8 -9.81 -0.23 5.80
N LEU A 9 -10.66 0.80 5.68
CA LEU A 9 -10.25 2.18 5.90
C LEU A 9 -9.70 2.39 7.31
N ASN A 10 -10.40 1.90 8.33
CA ASN A 10 -9.94 1.99 9.73
C ASN A 10 -8.59 1.30 9.93
N LYS A 11 -8.36 0.17 9.26
CA LYS A 11 -7.08 -0.55 9.31
C LYS A 11 -5.96 0.27 8.66
N ILE A 12 -6.20 0.82 7.46
CA ILE A 12 -5.23 1.68 6.76
C ILE A 12 -4.88 2.89 7.63
N GLU A 13 -5.87 3.54 8.23
CA GLU A 13 -5.67 4.68 9.11
C GLU A 13 -4.83 4.31 10.34
N THR A 14 -5.19 3.21 11.01
CA THR A 14 -4.44 2.70 12.16
C THR A 14 -2.98 2.40 11.80
N ASP A 15 -2.76 1.73 10.67
CA ASP A 15 -1.42 1.36 10.21
C ASP A 15 -0.61 2.61 9.79
N PHE A 16 -1.26 3.61 9.19
CA PHE A 16 -0.65 4.90 8.85
C PHE A 16 -0.14 5.64 10.10
N TYR A 17 -0.96 5.73 11.16
CA TYR A 17 -0.54 6.37 12.42
C TYR A 17 0.58 5.59 13.11
N LYS A 18 0.45 4.26 13.23
CA LYS A 18 1.48 3.42 13.85
C LYS A 18 2.85 3.60 13.21
N THR A 19 2.89 3.72 11.88
CA THR A 19 4.15 3.84 11.14
C THR A 19 4.86 5.18 11.39
N ARG A 20 4.15 6.23 11.84
CA ARG A 20 4.72 7.54 12.16
C ARG A 20 5.28 7.66 13.59
N ASN A 21 5.09 6.65 14.43
CA ASN A 21 5.63 6.65 15.80
C ASN A 21 7.15 6.44 15.85
N LEU A 22 7.77 6.07 14.74
CA LEU A 22 9.21 5.86 14.60
C LEU A 22 9.83 7.02 13.82
N ILE A 23 10.72 7.77 14.46
CA ILE A 23 11.40 8.94 13.86
C ILE A 23 12.15 8.56 12.57
N ASN A 24 12.85 7.41 12.57
CA ASN A 24 13.58 6.93 11.39
C ASN A 24 12.66 6.75 10.18
N THR A 25 11.48 6.14 10.37
CA THR A 25 10.52 5.93 9.29
C THR A 25 9.97 7.25 8.74
N VAL A 26 9.78 8.25 9.60
CA VAL A 26 9.35 9.59 9.18
C VAL A 26 10.45 10.28 8.36
N ALA A 27 11.70 10.19 8.80
CA ALA A 27 12.85 10.73 8.07
C ALA A 27 13.06 10.05 6.70
N ASP A 28 12.98 8.71 6.65
CA ASP A 28 13.10 7.95 5.41
C ASP A 28 12.04 8.35 4.38
N ARG A 29 10.77 8.47 4.83
CA ARG A 29 9.67 8.91 3.98
C ARG A 29 9.85 10.33 3.50
N LEU A 30 10.28 11.24 4.37
CA LEU A 30 10.56 12.63 3.99
C LEU A 30 11.66 12.71 2.92
N CYS A 31 12.75 11.96 3.12
CA CYS A 31 13.85 11.85 2.18
C CYS A 31 13.37 11.32 0.83
N TYR A 32 12.57 10.25 0.82
CA TYR A 32 11.98 9.69 -0.39
C TYR A 32 11.06 10.70 -1.11
N TYR A 33 10.14 11.34 -0.39
CA TYR A 33 9.21 12.31 -0.99
C TYR A 33 9.92 13.53 -1.56
N GLN A 34 11.00 14.00 -0.91
CA GLN A 34 11.82 15.08 -1.42
C GLN A 34 12.62 14.66 -2.65
N ASN A 35 13.34 13.53 -2.58
CA ASN A 35 14.32 13.18 -3.60
C ASN A 35 13.73 12.47 -4.82
N VAL A 36 12.68 11.66 -4.62
CA VAL A 36 12.05 10.88 -5.70
C VAL A 36 10.84 11.59 -6.26
N LEU A 37 10.03 12.24 -5.40
CA LEU A 37 8.76 12.84 -5.79
C LEU A 37 8.77 14.38 -5.83
N ASN A 38 9.87 15.03 -5.43
CA ASN A 38 10.02 16.48 -5.34
C ASN A 38 8.87 17.18 -4.59
N ASN A 39 8.23 16.49 -3.64
CA ASN A 39 7.09 17.00 -2.92
C ASN A 39 7.06 16.49 -1.47
N PRO A 40 7.73 17.18 -0.53
CA PRO A 40 7.81 16.75 0.87
C PRO A 40 6.46 16.82 1.59
N ASN A 41 5.53 17.65 1.11
CA ASN A 41 4.20 17.81 1.72
C ASN A 41 3.34 16.52 1.65
N LEU A 42 3.74 15.57 0.79
CA LEU A 42 3.12 14.24 0.74
C LEU A 42 3.14 13.54 2.10
N ILE A 43 4.09 13.84 2.98
CA ILE A 43 4.12 13.27 4.33
C ILE A 43 2.88 13.59 5.18
N ASN A 44 2.18 14.69 4.85
CA ASN A 44 0.97 15.12 5.54
C ASN A 44 -0.30 14.75 4.78
N SER A 45 -0.23 14.62 3.46
CA SER A 45 -1.42 14.43 2.60
C SER A 45 -1.57 13.03 2.03
N GLU A 46 -0.58 12.14 2.16
CA GLU A 46 -0.63 10.80 1.56
C GLU A 46 -1.85 10.00 2.01
N ILE A 47 -2.24 10.10 3.28
CA ILE A 47 -3.41 9.39 3.81
C ILE A 47 -4.70 9.74 3.06
N LYS A 48 -4.83 10.98 2.55
CA LYS A 48 -6.02 11.41 1.80
C LYS A 48 -6.23 10.58 0.53
N LYS A 49 -5.15 10.16 -0.13
CA LYS A 49 -5.21 9.33 -1.34
C LYS A 49 -5.86 7.96 -1.08
N TYR A 50 -5.72 7.43 0.14
CA TYR A 50 -6.36 6.17 0.53
C TYR A 50 -7.87 6.34 0.78
N PHE A 51 -8.32 7.51 1.22
CA PHE A 51 -9.73 7.81 1.45
C PHE A 51 -10.49 8.18 0.17
N GLU A 52 -9.79 8.69 -0.85
CA GLU A 52 -10.35 8.99 -2.17
C GLU A 52 -10.61 7.73 -3.03
N PHE A 53 -10.30 6.54 -2.52
CA PHE A 53 -10.37 5.30 -3.28
C PHE A 53 -11.80 4.76 -3.37
N ASP A 54 -12.31 4.53 -4.59
CA ASP A 54 -13.61 3.88 -4.80
C ASP A 54 -13.46 2.35 -4.78
N LYS A 55 -14.44 1.66 -4.18
CA LYS A 55 -14.57 0.20 -4.20
C LYS A 55 -14.52 -0.37 -5.63
N ASN A 56 -15.08 0.33 -6.62
CA ASN A 56 -15.05 -0.11 -8.01
C ASN A 56 -13.62 -0.15 -8.58
N LYS A 57 -12.75 0.78 -8.16
CA LYS A 57 -11.33 0.78 -8.54
C LYS A 57 -10.59 -0.42 -7.97
N ILE A 58 -10.91 -0.82 -6.73
CA ILE A 58 -10.33 -2.02 -6.09
C ILE A 58 -10.70 -3.27 -6.89
N ILE A 59 -11.99 -3.43 -7.22
CA ILE A 59 -12.46 -4.58 -8.01
C ILE A 59 -11.81 -4.59 -9.40
N SER A 60 -11.69 -3.42 -10.04
CA SER A 60 -11.06 -3.30 -11.36
C SER A 60 -9.56 -3.65 -11.33
N ALA A 61 -8.84 -3.20 -10.31
CA ALA A 61 -7.44 -3.55 -10.11
C ALA A 61 -7.27 -5.07 -9.87
N ALA A 62 -8.13 -5.67 -9.03
CA ALA A 62 -8.14 -7.11 -8.80
C ALA A 62 -8.38 -7.89 -10.11
N LYS A 63 -9.37 -7.48 -10.92
CA LYS A 63 -9.63 -8.09 -12.23
C LYS A 63 -8.46 -7.92 -13.21
N LYS A 64 -7.69 -6.82 -13.12
CA LYS A 64 -6.54 -6.55 -13.99
C LYS A 64 -5.30 -7.35 -13.61
N TYR A 65 -4.99 -7.43 -12.32
CA TYR A 65 -3.71 -7.97 -11.83
C TYR A 65 -3.80 -9.38 -11.26
N LEU A 66 -4.93 -9.79 -10.68
CA LEU A 66 -5.11 -11.10 -10.03
C LEU A 66 -5.77 -12.13 -10.96
N GLN A 67 -5.46 -12.09 -12.25
CA GLN A 67 -5.99 -13.04 -13.22
C GLN A 67 -5.30 -14.40 -13.08
N LYS A 68 -6.03 -15.50 -13.23
CA LYS A 68 -5.50 -16.88 -13.07
C LYS A 68 -4.29 -17.18 -13.95
N ASN A 69 -4.23 -16.57 -15.13
CA ASN A 69 -3.15 -16.72 -16.10
C ASN A 69 -1.91 -15.85 -15.80
N LYS A 70 -1.97 -14.94 -14.82
CA LYS A 70 -0.86 -14.05 -14.41
C LYS A 70 -0.19 -14.55 -13.13
N ARG A 71 -0.01 -15.86 -13.01
CA ARG A 71 0.61 -16.50 -11.85
C ARG A 71 1.90 -17.19 -12.28
N VAL A 72 3.02 -16.71 -11.75
CA VAL A 72 4.30 -17.43 -11.79
C VAL A 72 4.41 -18.25 -10.51
N VAL A 73 4.67 -19.54 -10.64
CA VAL A 73 4.99 -20.41 -9.51
C VAL A 73 6.42 -20.84 -9.67
N LEU A 74 7.28 -20.37 -8.77
CA LEU A 74 8.65 -20.83 -8.67
C LEU A 74 8.70 -22.01 -7.71
N PHE A 75 8.98 -23.20 -8.25
CA PHE A 75 9.29 -24.36 -7.44
C PHE A 75 10.79 -24.38 -7.21
N TYR A 76 11.23 -24.02 -6.00
CA TYR A 76 12.61 -24.17 -5.59
C TYR A 76 12.81 -25.59 -5.06
N MET A 77 13.62 -26.39 -5.73
CA MET A 77 14.05 -27.70 -5.23
C MET A 77 15.54 -27.62 -4.87
N PRO A 78 15.95 -28.16 -3.70
CA PRO A 78 17.35 -28.23 -3.33
C PRO A 78 18.11 -29.14 -4.31
N GLU A 79 19.38 -28.79 -4.56
CA GLU A 79 20.27 -29.58 -5.40
C GLU A 79 20.41 -31.00 -4.82
N LYS A 80 20.19 -32.02 -5.65
CA LYS A 80 20.44 -33.40 -5.24
C LYS A 80 21.95 -33.63 -5.29
N ASN A 81 22.56 -33.86 -4.14
CA ASN A 81 23.91 -34.39 -4.02
C ASN A 81 24.02 -35.78 -4.65
#